data_AF-A0A436W969-F1
#
_entry.id   AF-A0A436W969-F1
#
_cell.length_a   1.000
_cell.length_b   1.000
_cell.length_c   1.000
_cell.angle_alpha   90.00
_cell.angle_beta   90.00
_cell.angle_gamma   90.00
#
_symmetry.space_group_name_H-M   'P 1'
#
loop_
_entity.id
_entity.type
_entity.pdbx_description
1 polymer ?
#
loop_
_entity_poly.entity_id
_entity_poly.type
_entity_poly.pdbx_seq_one_letter_code
_entity_poly.pdbx_strand_id
1 'polypeptide(L)'
;MMRGLAFLLAAALGLQPALADGLAPKAKRELAAKNGGAFNDPEYDPATTTRMFRVSTGPSTLPPGQVAARIKDIAQLQSARDNQLVGYGLVIGLAGTGDSLRNSPFTEQSIRAMLENLGIATEGGSARAKNVAAVIVTANMPPFVQSGARIDIDVSSMGDAASLAGGTLVMTPLKAADGEIYAVGQGSVIVGGFTAQGQAEQLTQGVPTAGRVPNGAIVERSVPAEFDDQGVLTLQLRNPDFSTAIRIADAINDYT
;
A
#
# COMPACT_ATOMS: atom_id res chain seq x y z
N MET A 1 31.90 -82.29 4.68
CA MET A 1 31.21 -81.76 5.87
C MET A 1 31.28 -80.24 5.85
N MET A 2 30.11 -79.60 5.84
CA MET A 2 29.78 -78.24 6.26
C MET A 2 30.54 -76.99 5.75
N ARG A 3 29.71 -76.11 5.13
CA ARG A 3 29.66 -74.63 5.20
C ARG A 3 30.80 -73.89 4.48
N GLY A 4 30.58 -72.96 3.55
CA GLY A 4 29.44 -72.09 3.25
C GLY A 4 29.99 -70.68 3.03
N LEU A 5 29.44 -69.95 2.05
CA LEU A 5 29.69 -68.55 1.65
C LEU A 5 30.55 -68.33 0.39
N ALA A 6 30.20 -67.25 -0.34
CA ALA A 6 30.80 -66.65 -1.55
C ALA A 6 30.23 -67.21 -2.88
N PHE A 7 29.90 -66.45 -3.92
CA PHE A 7 29.74 -65.01 -4.19
C PHE A 7 29.19 -64.94 -5.64
N LEU A 8 28.43 -63.90 -5.99
CA LEU A 8 28.35 -63.28 -7.32
C LEU A 8 27.83 -64.07 -8.55
N LEU A 9 26.82 -63.45 -9.19
CA LEU A 9 26.82 -62.99 -10.60
C LEU A 9 25.72 -63.55 -11.53
N ALA A 10 24.84 -62.62 -11.90
CA ALA A 10 24.21 -62.35 -13.20
C ALA A 10 23.56 -63.46 -14.05
N ALA A 11 22.30 -63.23 -14.42
CA ALA A 11 21.80 -63.10 -15.81
C ALA A 11 20.25 -63.18 -15.76
N ALA A 12 19.52 -62.08 -15.89
CA ALA A 12 19.06 -61.49 -17.16
C ALA A 12 18.07 -62.38 -17.93
N LEU A 13 16.79 -61.95 -17.96
CA LEU A 13 15.71 -62.20 -18.95
C LEU A 13 14.40 -61.90 -18.19
N GLY A 14 13.52 -60.97 -18.55
CA GLY A 14 13.22 -60.28 -19.79
C GLY A 14 11.69 -60.10 -19.84
N LEU A 15 11.21 -58.95 -20.33
CA LEU A 15 9.79 -58.60 -20.62
C LEU A 15 8.88 -58.42 -19.38
N GLN A 16 8.06 -57.38 -19.21
CA GLN A 16 7.66 -56.24 -20.04
C GLN A 16 7.07 -55.14 -19.13
N PRO A 17 7.00 -53.87 -19.59
CA PRO A 17 6.50 -52.72 -18.83
C PRO A 17 5.01 -52.50 -19.11
N ALA A 18 4.19 -52.50 -18.07
CA ALA A 18 2.85 -51.94 -18.11
C ALA A 18 2.47 -51.60 -16.67
N LEU A 19 1.75 -50.48 -16.47
CA LEU A 19 1.41 -49.84 -15.19
C LEU A 19 2.38 -48.74 -14.74
N ALA A 20 2.56 -47.72 -15.59
CA ALA A 20 3.06 -46.41 -15.17
C ALA A 20 2.15 -45.27 -15.63
N ASP A 21 0.85 -45.52 -15.75
CA ASP A 21 -0.14 -44.51 -16.10
C ASP A 21 -1.18 -44.42 -14.97
N GLY A 22 -1.12 -43.34 -14.19
CA GLY A 22 -2.06 -43.12 -13.09
C GLY A 22 -1.55 -42.37 -11.87
N LEU A 23 -0.26 -41.99 -11.79
CA LEU A 23 0.22 -41.15 -10.69
C LEU A 23 0.09 -39.67 -11.02
N ALA A 24 -0.67 -38.95 -10.20
CA ALA A 24 -0.79 -37.49 -10.26
C ALA A 24 0.59 -36.82 -10.17
N PRO A 25 0.80 -35.65 -10.82
CA PRO A 25 2.11 -34.98 -10.88
C PRO A 25 2.74 -34.75 -9.51
N LYS A 26 1.90 -34.51 -8.48
CA LYS A 26 2.30 -34.30 -7.09
C LYS A 26 2.96 -35.55 -6.46
N ALA A 27 2.44 -36.75 -6.76
CA ALA A 27 3.00 -38.01 -6.25
C ALA A 27 4.33 -38.35 -6.94
N LYS A 28 4.48 -38.00 -8.22
CA LYS A 28 5.76 -38.12 -8.95
C LYS A 28 6.83 -37.17 -8.38
N ARG A 29 6.45 -35.96 -7.97
CA ARG A 29 7.34 -34.98 -7.30
C ARG A 29 7.81 -35.46 -5.92
N GLU A 30 6.91 -36.02 -5.11
CA GLU A 30 7.27 -36.55 -3.78
C GLU A 30 8.19 -37.78 -3.84
N LEU A 31 8.04 -38.64 -4.86
CA LEU A 31 8.95 -39.77 -5.08
C LEU A 31 10.34 -39.34 -5.58
N ALA A 32 10.42 -38.32 -6.43
CA ALA A 32 11.70 -37.80 -6.93
C ALA A 32 12.50 -37.08 -5.83
N ALA A 33 11.82 -36.32 -4.96
CA ALA A 33 12.44 -35.60 -3.84
C ALA A 33 13.03 -36.55 -2.77
N LYS A 34 12.41 -37.72 -2.52
CA LYS A 34 12.94 -38.72 -1.58
C LYS A 34 14.19 -39.46 -2.08
N ASN A 35 14.42 -39.51 -3.39
CA ASN A 35 15.51 -40.28 -3.99
C ASN A 35 16.65 -39.40 -4.55
N GLY A 36 16.64 -38.09 -4.26
CA GLY A 36 17.73 -37.18 -4.64
C GLY A 36 17.92 -36.98 -6.14
N GLY A 37 16.91 -37.28 -6.97
CA GLY A 37 16.98 -37.14 -8.42
C GLY A 37 16.44 -35.77 -8.89
N ALA A 38 17.16 -35.13 -9.82
CA ALA A 38 16.68 -33.95 -10.52
C ALA A 38 15.37 -34.28 -11.27
N PHE A 39 14.35 -33.43 -11.10
CA PHE A 39 13.07 -33.56 -11.79
C PHE A 39 13.26 -33.15 -13.25
N ASN A 40 13.55 -34.12 -14.12
CA ASN A 40 13.42 -33.94 -15.57
C ASN A 40 11.96 -34.17 -15.93
N ASP A 41 11.23 -33.09 -16.15
CA ASP A 41 9.87 -33.16 -16.69
C ASP A 41 9.97 -33.68 -18.14
N PRO A 42 9.41 -34.86 -18.48
CA PRO A 42 9.50 -35.41 -19.84
C PRO A 42 8.70 -34.59 -20.86
N GLU A 43 7.87 -33.66 -20.42
CA GLU A 43 7.15 -32.70 -21.26
C GLU A 43 7.91 -31.37 -21.43
N TYR A 44 9.03 -31.19 -20.71
CA TYR A 44 9.94 -30.06 -20.85
C TYR A 44 11.13 -30.45 -21.73
N ASP A 45 11.04 -30.10 -23.01
CA ASP A 45 12.18 -30.18 -23.93
C ASP A 45 12.92 -28.83 -23.99
N PRO A 46 14.13 -28.70 -23.43
CA PRO A 46 14.92 -27.47 -23.52
C PRO A 46 15.29 -27.12 -24.97
N ALA A 47 15.31 -28.09 -25.89
CA ALA A 47 15.59 -27.84 -27.30
C ALA A 47 14.41 -27.18 -28.04
N THR A 48 13.17 -27.39 -27.59
CA THR A 48 11.97 -26.76 -28.18
C THR A 48 11.82 -25.29 -27.74
N THR A 49 12.34 -24.91 -26.57
CA THR A 49 12.41 -23.49 -26.11
C THR A 49 13.53 -22.69 -26.79
N THR A 50 14.53 -23.34 -27.39
CA THR A 50 15.77 -22.70 -27.88
C THR A 50 15.61 -21.96 -29.23
N ARG A 51 14.39 -21.58 -29.66
CA ARG A 51 14.19 -20.87 -30.95
C ARG A 51 13.35 -19.61 -30.94
N MET A 52 13.14 -18.93 -29.82
CA MET A 52 12.48 -17.60 -29.89
C MET A 52 13.13 -16.41 -29.21
N PHE A 53 14.20 -16.53 -28.42
CA PHE A 53 14.84 -15.32 -27.90
C PHE A 53 16.35 -15.50 -27.75
N ARG A 54 17.12 -14.82 -28.61
CA ARG A 54 18.51 -14.50 -28.30
C ARG A 54 18.49 -13.28 -27.38
N VAL A 55 18.96 -13.43 -26.15
CA VAL A 55 19.28 -12.29 -25.28
C VAL A 55 20.53 -11.63 -25.84
N SER A 56 20.39 -10.37 -26.27
CA SER A 56 21.49 -9.53 -26.78
C SER A 56 22.32 -9.01 -25.61
N THR A 57 23.64 -9.18 -25.66
CA THR A 57 24.61 -8.68 -24.66
C THR A 57 25.02 -7.21 -24.88
N GLY A 58 24.28 -6.45 -25.70
CA GLY A 58 24.47 -5.00 -25.90
C GLY A 58 23.51 -4.13 -25.07
N PRO A 59 23.71 -2.80 -25.00
CA PRO A 59 22.69 -1.89 -24.46
C PRO A 59 21.38 -2.16 -25.19
N SER A 60 20.28 -2.27 -24.44
CA SER A 60 18.98 -2.73 -24.93
C SER A 60 18.55 -2.02 -26.23
N THR A 61 18.84 -2.64 -27.38
CA THR A 61 18.35 -2.19 -28.68
C THR A 61 16.93 -2.69 -28.87
N LEU A 62 16.02 -2.21 -28.04
CA LEU A 62 14.60 -2.33 -28.34
C LEU A 62 14.37 -1.56 -29.65
N PRO A 63 13.70 -2.15 -30.66
CA PRO A 63 13.32 -1.45 -31.87
C PRO A 63 12.62 -0.13 -31.50
N PRO A 64 12.84 0.98 -32.23
CA PRO A 64 12.13 2.22 -31.97
C PRO A 64 10.62 1.97 -31.97
N GLY A 65 9.97 2.17 -30.81
CA GLY A 65 8.55 1.87 -30.58
C GLY A 65 8.26 0.72 -29.61
N GLN A 66 9.25 -0.06 -29.15
CA GLN A 66 9.05 -1.02 -28.07
C GLN A 66 9.26 -0.38 -26.69
N VAL A 67 8.20 -0.29 -25.91
CA VAL A 67 8.22 0.15 -24.50
C VAL A 67 8.54 -1.05 -23.63
N ALA A 68 9.73 -1.11 -23.04
CA ALA A 68 9.98 -2.03 -21.93
C ALA A 68 9.24 -1.52 -20.69
N ALA A 69 8.27 -2.31 -20.22
CA ALA A 69 7.60 -2.05 -18.96
C ALA A 69 8.46 -2.59 -17.82
N ARG A 70 8.66 -1.78 -16.76
CA ARG A 70 9.31 -2.27 -15.54
C ARG A 70 8.31 -3.13 -14.77
N ILE A 71 8.76 -4.22 -14.15
CA ILE A 71 7.88 -5.08 -13.33
C ILE A 71 7.10 -4.25 -12.29
N LYS A 72 7.76 -3.27 -11.64
CA LYS A 72 7.12 -2.36 -10.67
C LYS A 72 5.99 -1.48 -11.25
N ASP A 73 5.93 -1.29 -12.56
CA ASP A 73 4.90 -0.47 -13.21
C ASP A 73 3.64 -1.30 -13.53
N ILE A 74 3.78 -2.63 -13.65
CA ILE A 74 2.71 -3.56 -14.08
C ILE A 74 2.29 -4.55 -12.99
N ALA A 75 3.07 -4.67 -11.92
CA ALA A 75 2.80 -5.53 -10.77
C ALA A 75 3.03 -4.77 -9.46
N GLN A 76 2.31 -5.17 -8.43
CA GLN A 76 2.48 -4.72 -7.05
C GLN A 76 2.74 -5.93 -6.17
N LEU A 77 3.49 -5.76 -5.09
CA LEU A 77 3.67 -6.83 -4.13
C LEU A 77 2.35 -7.03 -3.35
N GLN A 78 1.93 -8.27 -3.13
CA GLN A 78 0.70 -8.57 -2.39
C GLN A 78 0.73 -8.01 -0.95
N SER A 79 1.91 -7.93 -0.34
CA SER A 79 2.12 -7.38 1.01
C SER A 79 2.14 -5.83 1.05
N ALA A 80 1.98 -5.16 -0.09
CA ALA A 80 1.93 -3.71 -0.20
C ALA A 80 0.48 -3.21 -0.01
N ARG A 81 0.08 -2.93 1.24
CA ARG A 81 -1.22 -2.29 1.54
C ARG A 81 -1.04 -0.87 2.04
N ASP A 82 -1.90 0.02 1.57
CA ASP A 82 -2.03 1.35 2.16
C ASP A 82 -2.61 1.22 3.57
N ASN A 83 -2.10 2.05 4.50
CA ASN A 83 -2.63 2.14 5.84
C ASN A 83 -3.42 3.45 5.99
N GLN A 84 -4.69 3.31 6.37
CA GLN A 84 -5.58 4.46 6.55
C GLN A 84 -5.33 5.06 7.93
N LEU A 85 -5.04 6.35 7.95
CA LEU A 85 -4.83 7.11 9.16
C LEU A 85 -5.99 8.09 9.36
N VAL A 86 -6.39 8.24 10.61
CA VAL A 86 -7.42 9.19 11.03
C VAL A 86 -6.93 9.99 12.22
N GLY A 87 -7.21 11.28 12.21
CA GLY A 87 -6.96 12.18 13.33
C GLY A 87 -8.11 13.15 13.53
N TYR A 88 -8.18 13.65 14.75
CA TYR A 88 -9.10 14.71 15.12
C TYR A 88 -8.29 15.98 15.37
N GLY A 89 -8.63 17.04 14.64
CA GLY A 89 -7.84 18.25 14.59
C GLY A 89 -8.67 19.52 14.69
N LEU A 90 -7.97 20.65 14.68
CA LEU A 90 -8.56 21.98 14.66
C LEU A 90 -8.04 22.75 13.46
N VAL A 91 -8.94 23.40 12.72
CA VAL A 91 -8.59 24.38 11.70
C VAL A 91 -8.84 25.76 12.27
N ILE A 92 -7.83 26.63 12.25
CA ILE A 92 -7.88 28.00 12.77
C ILE A 92 -7.71 29.02 11.65
N GLY A 93 -8.04 30.28 11.93
CA GLY A 93 -7.87 31.37 10.97
C GLY A 93 -9.01 31.49 9.96
N LEU A 94 -10.16 30.89 10.25
CA LEU A 94 -11.36 31.01 9.42
C LEU A 94 -11.98 32.40 9.53
N ALA A 95 -12.53 32.91 8.43
CA ALA A 95 -13.09 34.26 8.33
C ALA A 95 -14.55 34.32 8.83
N GLY A 96 -14.81 33.87 10.06
CA GLY A 96 -16.17 33.81 10.62
C GLY A 96 -17.01 32.62 10.14
N THR A 97 -16.41 31.70 9.37
CA THR A 97 -17.06 30.52 8.79
C THR A 97 -16.86 29.23 9.60
N GLY A 98 -16.21 29.31 10.76
CA GLY A 98 -16.00 28.20 11.68
C GLY A 98 -17.26 27.77 12.44
N ASP A 99 -17.06 26.90 13.42
CA ASP A 99 -18.14 26.28 14.19
C ASP A 99 -18.85 27.28 15.11
N SER A 100 -20.12 27.04 15.41
CA SER A 100 -20.82 27.77 16.46
C SER A 100 -20.69 27.06 17.80
N LEU A 101 -20.45 27.83 18.87
CA LEU A 101 -20.36 27.30 20.24
C LEU A 101 -21.65 26.60 20.70
N ARG A 102 -22.80 26.99 20.14
CA ARG A 102 -24.10 26.42 20.52
C ARG A 102 -24.33 25.04 19.93
N ASN A 103 -23.75 24.75 18.76
CA ASN A 103 -24.00 23.50 18.05
C ASN A 103 -22.79 22.56 18.02
N SER A 104 -21.61 23.02 18.45
CA SER A 104 -20.36 22.24 18.42
C SER A 104 -19.66 22.23 19.79
N PRO A 105 -20.19 21.48 20.78
CA PRO A 105 -19.56 21.38 22.11
C PRO A 105 -18.14 20.78 22.05
N PHE A 106 -17.87 19.94 21.06
CA PHE A 106 -16.56 19.31 20.85
C PHE A 106 -15.48 20.34 20.49
N THR A 107 -15.82 21.36 19.71
CA THR A 107 -14.86 22.42 19.31
C THR A 107 -14.40 23.21 20.52
N GLU A 108 -15.31 23.55 21.43
CA GLU A 108 -14.96 24.27 22.65
C GLU A 108 -14.03 23.46 23.55
N GLN A 109 -14.35 22.18 23.78
CA GLN A 109 -13.49 21.28 24.55
C GLN A 109 -12.09 21.14 23.93
N SER A 110 -12.03 21.07 22.60
CA SER A 110 -10.79 20.89 21.86
C SER A 110 -9.90 22.13 21.91
N ILE A 111 -10.49 23.32 21.82
CA ILE A 111 -9.77 24.58 21.98
C ILE A 111 -9.21 24.68 23.41
N ARG A 112 -10.00 24.32 24.43
CA ARG A 112 -9.53 24.32 25.83
C ARG A 112 -8.35 23.37 26.01
N ALA A 113 -8.47 22.12 25.55
CA ALA A 113 -7.38 21.14 25.62
C ALA A 113 -6.12 21.62 24.87
N MET A 114 -6.27 22.25 23.70
CA MET A 114 -5.16 22.84 22.97
C MET A 114 -4.47 23.96 23.76
N LEU A 115 -5.24 24.88 24.33
CA LEU A 115 -4.70 26.00 25.10
C LEU A 115 -4.04 25.52 26.40
N GLU A 116 -4.63 24.53 27.08
CA GLU A 116 -4.06 23.85 28.25
C GLU A 116 -2.72 23.19 27.91
N ASN A 117 -2.63 22.47 26.78
CA ASN A 117 -1.39 21.86 26.30
C ASN A 117 -0.29 22.89 25.97
N LEU A 118 -0.68 24.12 25.62
CA LEU A 118 0.23 25.24 25.39
C LEU A 118 0.56 26.02 26.69
N GLY A 119 0.06 25.57 27.84
CA GLY A 119 0.28 26.23 29.14
C GLY A 119 -0.49 27.55 29.31
N ILE A 120 -1.50 27.80 28.47
CA ILE A 120 -2.34 29.00 28.54
C ILE A 120 -3.52 28.70 29.45
N ALA A 121 -3.54 29.32 30.63
CA ALA A 121 -4.69 29.25 31.53
C ALA A 121 -5.89 29.96 30.91
N THR A 122 -6.93 29.21 30.56
CA THR A 122 -8.16 29.80 30.02
C THR A 122 -9.13 30.10 31.16
N GLU A 123 -9.13 31.33 31.66
CA GLU A 123 -10.20 31.81 32.54
C GLU A 123 -11.45 32.12 31.71
N GLY A 124 -12.34 31.14 31.54
CA GLY A 124 -13.75 31.36 31.19
C GLY A 124 -14.07 32.23 29.97
N GLY A 125 -13.15 32.37 29.03
CA GLY A 125 -13.34 33.18 27.82
C GLY A 125 -13.95 32.34 26.70
N SER A 126 -15.11 32.76 26.19
CA SER A 126 -15.68 32.22 24.97
C SER A 126 -14.70 32.47 23.81
N ALA A 127 -13.86 31.47 23.48
CA ALA A 127 -13.08 31.49 22.26
C ALA A 127 -14.04 31.72 21.10
N ARG A 128 -13.69 32.64 20.18
CA ARG A 128 -14.55 32.94 19.03
C ARG A 128 -14.62 31.72 18.12
N ALA A 129 -15.56 30.82 18.39
CA ALA A 129 -15.67 29.56 17.64
C ALA A 129 -15.87 29.77 16.15
N LYS A 130 -16.45 30.90 15.73
CA LYS A 130 -16.59 31.22 14.30
C LYS A 130 -15.27 31.40 13.55
N ASN A 131 -14.12 31.44 14.23
CA ASN A 131 -12.80 31.45 13.57
C ASN A 131 -12.05 30.12 13.66
N VAL A 132 -12.69 29.09 14.21
CA VAL A 132 -12.11 27.75 14.44
C VAL A 132 -13.11 26.69 14.03
N ALA A 133 -12.66 25.58 13.44
CA ALA A 133 -13.52 24.43 13.16
C ALA A 133 -12.88 23.16 13.72
N ALA A 134 -13.70 22.30 14.34
CA ALA A 134 -13.33 20.93 14.60
C ALA A 134 -13.38 20.13 13.30
N VAL A 135 -12.31 19.40 13.02
CA VAL A 135 -12.16 18.65 11.77
C VAL A 135 -11.73 17.22 12.00
N ILE A 136 -12.16 16.35 11.09
CA ILE A 136 -11.57 15.04 10.90
C ILE A 136 -10.52 15.16 9.80
N VAL A 137 -9.34 14.63 10.08
CA VAL A 137 -8.22 14.54 9.15
C VAL A 137 -8.02 13.08 8.79
N THR A 138 -8.01 12.78 7.51
CA THR A 138 -7.74 11.43 7.00
C THR A 138 -6.53 11.46 6.09
N ALA A 139 -5.73 10.40 6.12
CA ALA A 139 -4.60 10.23 5.23
C ALA A 139 -4.49 8.77 4.81
N ASN A 140 -4.04 8.54 3.59
CA ASN A 140 -3.62 7.21 3.15
C ASN A 140 -2.10 7.20 3.19
N MET A 141 -1.52 6.36 4.03
CA MET A 141 -0.08 6.15 4.09
C MET A 141 0.28 4.98 3.17
N PRO A 142 1.03 5.21 2.09
CA PRO A 142 1.47 4.14 1.21
C PRO A 142 2.32 3.09 1.95
N PRO A 143 2.36 1.85 1.46
CA PRO A 143 3.24 0.83 2.02
C PRO A 143 4.71 1.24 1.87
N PHE A 144 5.53 0.78 2.82
CA PHE A 144 7.00 0.98 2.83
C PHE A 144 7.47 2.43 2.97
N VAL A 145 6.56 3.35 3.29
CA VAL A 145 6.92 4.74 3.57
C VAL A 145 7.82 4.79 4.81
N GLN A 146 8.93 5.50 4.66
CA GLN A 146 9.93 5.69 5.70
C GLN A 146 9.55 6.87 6.60
N SER A 147 10.07 6.85 7.83
CA SER A 147 9.98 8.00 8.72
C SER A 147 10.61 9.25 8.06
N GLY A 148 9.99 10.40 8.27
CA GLY A 148 10.35 11.68 7.65
C GLY A 148 9.74 11.94 6.27
N ALA A 149 9.10 10.95 5.65
CA ALA A 149 8.38 11.16 4.39
C ALA A 149 7.14 12.02 4.60
N ARG A 150 6.75 12.78 3.56
CA ARG A 150 5.53 13.56 3.55
C ARG A 150 4.40 12.86 2.80
N ILE A 151 3.19 12.97 3.33
CA ILE A 151 1.96 12.45 2.72
C ILE A 151 0.89 13.54 2.68
N ASP A 152 0.00 13.43 1.70
CA ASP A 152 -1.17 14.27 1.58
C ASP A 152 -2.19 13.90 2.66
N ILE A 153 -2.92 14.91 3.13
CA ILE A 153 -4.02 14.73 4.07
C ILE A 153 -5.27 15.45 3.57
N ASP A 154 -6.40 14.80 3.77
CA ASP A 154 -7.73 15.36 3.51
C ASP A 154 -8.34 15.79 4.84
N VAL A 155 -9.01 16.93 4.85
CA VAL A 155 -9.57 17.58 6.04
C VAL A 155 -11.05 17.84 5.78
N SER A 156 -11.91 17.42 6.70
CA SER A 156 -13.35 17.63 6.61
C SER A 156 -13.89 18.19 7.91
N SER A 157 -14.77 19.19 7.80
CA SER A 157 -15.47 19.74 8.97
C SER A 157 -16.29 18.65 9.67
N MET A 158 -16.17 18.57 10.99
CA MET A 158 -16.98 17.70 11.84
C MET A 158 -18.21 18.43 12.41
N GLY A 159 -18.12 19.76 12.56
CA GLY A 159 -19.17 20.60 13.11
C GLY A 159 -20.03 21.30 12.05
N ASP A 160 -20.50 22.49 12.40
CA ASP A 160 -21.38 23.35 11.59
C ASP A 160 -20.63 24.48 10.87
N ALA A 161 -19.32 24.37 10.70
CA ALA A 161 -18.52 25.30 9.90
C ALA A 161 -19.07 25.40 8.48
N ALA A 162 -19.28 26.64 8.02
CA ALA A 162 -19.78 26.95 6.68
C ALA A 162 -18.69 26.82 5.60
N SER A 163 -17.41 27.02 5.97
CA SER A 163 -16.27 26.86 5.07
C SER A 163 -14.96 26.70 5.83
N LEU A 164 -14.07 25.86 5.30
CA LEU A 164 -12.69 25.71 5.75
C LEU A 164 -11.69 26.58 4.96
N ALA A 165 -12.18 27.39 4.01
CA ALA A 165 -11.33 28.17 3.12
C ALA A 165 -10.52 29.22 3.91
N GLY A 166 -9.22 29.32 3.59
CA GLY A 166 -8.28 30.22 4.27
C GLY A 166 -7.84 29.73 5.66
N GLY A 167 -8.35 28.59 6.12
CA GLY A 167 -7.97 28.00 7.39
C GLY A 167 -6.60 27.32 7.36
N THR A 168 -6.01 27.17 8.55
CA THR A 168 -4.79 26.39 8.78
C THR A 168 -5.08 25.28 9.77
N LEU A 169 -4.77 24.04 9.38
CA LEU A 169 -4.81 22.88 10.26
C LEU A 169 -3.68 22.97 11.28
N VAL A 170 -4.07 22.95 12.56
CA VAL A 170 -3.15 22.83 13.70
C VAL A 170 -2.57 21.41 13.73
N MET A 171 -1.33 21.29 14.20
CA MET A 171 -0.64 20.01 14.40
C MET A 171 -1.59 18.94 14.98
N THR A 172 -1.89 17.93 14.16
CA THR A 172 -2.88 16.90 14.42
C THR A 172 -2.23 15.53 14.29
N PRO A 173 -2.18 14.72 15.37
CA PRO A 173 -1.70 13.34 15.29
C PRO A 173 -2.68 12.47 14.50
N LEU A 174 -2.16 11.64 13.60
CA LEU A 174 -2.91 10.70 12.77
C LEU A 174 -2.61 9.28 13.22
N LYS A 175 -3.67 8.57 13.59
CA LYS A 175 -3.63 7.22 14.14
C LYS A 175 -4.09 6.19 13.12
N ALA A 176 -3.47 5.01 13.12
CA ALA A 176 -3.97 3.88 12.37
C ALA A 176 -5.04 3.11 13.17
N ALA A 177 -5.55 2.01 12.61
CA ALA A 177 -6.56 1.17 13.24
C ALA A 177 -6.09 0.50 14.57
N ASP A 178 -4.78 0.42 14.80
CA ASP A 178 -4.17 -0.06 16.04
C ASP A 178 -4.17 1.00 17.18
N GLY A 179 -4.54 2.25 16.86
CA GLY A 179 -4.56 3.37 17.81
C GLY A 179 -3.22 4.09 18.00
N GLU A 180 -2.14 3.60 17.37
CA GLU A 180 -0.81 4.21 17.43
C GLU A 180 -0.69 5.38 16.44
N ILE A 181 0.14 6.36 16.77
CA ILE A 181 0.38 7.53 15.91
C ILE A 181 1.45 7.17 14.88
N TYR A 182 1.09 7.26 13.60
CA TYR A 182 2.00 6.99 12.48
C TYR A 182 2.46 8.25 11.78
N ALA A 183 1.64 9.30 11.78
CA ALA A 183 1.96 10.56 11.14
C ALA A 183 1.41 11.75 11.92
N VAL A 184 1.99 12.93 11.69
CA VAL A 184 1.51 14.19 12.26
C VAL A 184 1.24 15.17 11.11
N GLY A 185 0.00 15.64 11.02
CA GLY A 185 -0.49 16.55 9.98
C GLY A 185 -0.59 18.00 10.43
N GLN A 186 -0.17 18.95 9.59
CA GLN A 186 -0.39 20.38 9.77
C GLN A 186 -0.32 21.12 8.43
N GLY A 187 -0.86 22.34 8.37
CA GLY A 187 -0.64 23.25 7.24
C GLY A 187 -1.91 23.94 6.72
N SER A 188 -1.75 24.74 5.68
CA SER A 188 -2.85 25.51 5.07
C SER A 188 -3.84 24.60 4.36
N VAL A 189 -5.13 24.76 4.64
CA VAL A 189 -6.19 23.97 4.03
C VAL A 189 -6.60 24.60 2.70
N ILE A 190 -6.52 23.81 1.63
CA ILE A 190 -6.95 24.20 0.29
C ILE A 190 -8.33 23.58 0.06
N VAL A 191 -9.32 24.41 -0.22
CA VAL A 191 -10.72 24.00 -0.41
C VAL A 191 -11.08 24.09 -1.89
N GLY A 192 -11.77 23.07 -2.42
CA GLY A 192 -12.17 22.99 -3.83
C GLY A 192 -13.52 23.65 -4.16
N GLY A 193 -14.15 24.31 -3.20
CA GLY A 193 -15.45 24.95 -3.34
C GLY A 193 -15.52 26.31 -2.65
N PHE A 194 -16.50 27.11 -3.06
CA PHE A 194 -16.76 28.42 -2.49
C PHE A 194 -18.26 28.72 -2.45
N THR A 195 -18.64 29.59 -1.53
CA THR A 195 -20.01 30.11 -1.41
C THR A 195 -19.96 31.61 -1.64
N ALA A 196 -20.71 32.10 -2.61
CA ALA A 196 -20.90 33.52 -2.88
C ALA A 196 -22.35 33.92 -2.60
N GLN A 197 -22.54 35.05 -1.91
CA GLN A 197 -23.86 35.54 -1.54
C GLN A 197 -24.06 36.95 -2.10
N GLY A 198 -25.11 37.12 -2.92
CA GLY A 198 -25.64 38.39 -3.39
C GLY A 198 -26.87 38.83 -2.60
N GLN A 199 -27.47 39.95 -2.99
CA GLN A 199 -28.64 40.52 -2.29
C GLN A 199 -29.90 39.62 -2.33
N ALA A 200 -30.01 38.73 -3.32
CA ALA A 200 -31.13 37.79 -3.46
C ALA A 200 -30.74 36.41 -4.02
N GLU A 201 -29.44 36.13 -4.16
CA GLU A 201 -28.93 34.92 -4.79
C GLU A 201 -27.80 34.34 -3.95
N GLN A 202 -27.80 33.02 -3.77
CA GLN A 202 -26.70 32.28 -3.14
C GLN A 202 -26.19 31.26 -4.14
N LEU A 203 -24.92 31.37 -4.53
CA LEU A 203 -24.25 30.40 -5.39
C LEU A 203 -23.24 29.62 -4.56
N THR A 204 -23.45 28.32 -4.43
CA THR A 204 -22.48 27.39 -3.84
C THR A 204 -21.97 26.48 -4.92
N GLN A 205 -20.66 26.51 -5.17
CA GLN A 205 -20.00 25.61 -6.13
C GLN A 205 -18.98 24.76 -5.39
N GLY A 206 -19.06 23.43 -5.54
CA GLY A 206 -18.21 22.48 -4.85
C GLY A 206 -18.60 22.28 -3.37
N VAL A 207 -17.64 21.78 -2.58
CA VAL A 207 -17.83 21.49 -1.14
C VAL A 207 -16.91 22.41 -0.33
N PRO A 208 -17.44 23.50 0.28
CA PRO A 208 -16.60 24.46 1.01
C PRO A 208 -16.14 23.93 2.39
N THR A 209 -16.73 22.83 2.87
CA THR A 209 -16.50 22.22 4.19
C THR A 209 -15.47 21.09 4.17
N ALA A 210 -14.89 20.79 3.02
CA ALA A 210 -13.83 19.80 2.84
C ALA A 210 -12.67 20.40 2.07
N GLY A 211 -11.45 20.05 2.46
CA GLY A 211 -10.23 20.54 1.83
C GLY A 211 -9.11 19.51 1.90
N ARG A 212 -7.99 19.85 1.28
CA ARG A 212 -6.78 19.05 1.26
C ARG A 212 -5.59 19.90 1.72
N VAL A 213 -4.66 19.26 2.41
CA VAL A 213 -3.34 19.84 2.71
C VAL A 213 -2.29 18.96 2.02
N PRO A 214 -1.83 19.35 0.82
CA PRO A 214 -0.82 18.60 0.09
C PRO A 214 0.49 18.55 0.88
N ASN A 215 1.11 17.37 0.99
CA ASN A 215 2.31 17.12 1.79
C ASN A 215 2.20 17.62 3.24
N GLY A 216 0.98 17.66 3.78
CA GLY A 216 0.67 18.24 5.08
C GLY A 216 1.05 17.36 6.26
N ALA A 217 1.20 16.05 6.07
CA ALA A 217 1.62 15.15 7.15
C ALA A 217 3.03 14.62 6.97
N ILE A 218 3.74 14.49 8.08
CA ILE A 218 5.05 13.86 8.19
C ILE A 218 4.85 12.51 8.87
N VAL A 219 5.40 11.45 8.27
CA VAL A 219 5.39 10.11 8.84
C VAL A 219 6.43 10.02 9.94
N GLU A 220 5.99 9.72 11.16
CA GLU A 220 6.87 9.56 12.33
C GLU A 220 7.30 8.10 12.48
N ARG A 221 6.38 7.16 12.22
CA ARG A 221 6.60 5.72 12.36
C ARG A 221 6.36 5.02 11.03
N SER A 222 7.33 4.26 10.56
CA SER A 222 7.14 3.34 9.44
C SER A 222 6.32 2.13 9.90
N VAL A 223 5.39 1.66 9.06
CA VAL A 223 4.73 0.37 9.30
C VAL A 223 5.76 -0.74 9.09
N PRO A 224 5.95 -1.66 10.05
CA PRO A 224 6.80 -2.83 9.85
C PRO A 224 6.27 -3.58 8.63
N ALA A 225 7.06 -3.61 7.58
CA ALA A 225 6.76 -4.45 6.45
C ALA A 225 7.08 -5.89 6.85
N GLU A 226 6.11 -6.80 6.77
CA GLU A 226 6.28 -8.23 7.03
C GLU A 226 7.09 -8.90 5.90
N PHE A 227 8.29 -8.38 5.62
CA PHE A 227 9.25 -8.98 4.69
C PHE A 227 10.14 -10.03 5.35
N ASP A 228 10.33 -9.93 6.67
CA ASP A 228 11.49 -10.51 7.35
C ASP A 228 11.49 -12.05 7.41
N ASP A 229 10.36 -12.71 7.10
CA ASP A 229 10.22 -14.18 7.17
C ASP A 229 9.52 -14.83 5.96
N GLN A 230 9.20 -14.07 4.91
CA GLN A 230 8.54 -14.63 3.73
C GLN A 230 9.55 -15.10 2.67
N GLY A 231 9.85 -16.40 2.66
CA GLY A 231 10.66 -17.04 1.60
C GLY A 231 9.98 -17.06 0.21
N VAL A 232 8.80 -16.47 0.06
CA VAL A 232 8.04 -16.39 -1.19
C VAL A 232 7.51 -14.96 -1.34
N LEU A 233 7.86 -14.31 -2.45
CA LEU A 233 7.32 -13.01 -2.83
C LEU A 233 6.16 -13.21 -3.82
N THR A 234 4.95 -12.81 -3.44
CA THR A 234 3.79 -12.85 -4.34
C THR A 234 3.62 -11.49 -5.03
N LEU A 235 3.80 -11.46 -6.35
CA LEU A 235 3.53 -10.31 -7.19
C LEU A 235 2.10 -10.40 -7.75
N GLN A 236 1.28 -9.39 -7.46
CA GLN A 236 -0.04 -9.21 -8.01
C GLN A 236 0.02 -8.29 -9.23
N LEU A 237 -0.45 -8.78 -10.38
CA LEU A 237 -0.56 -7.97 -11.59
C LEU A 237 -1.65 -6.90 -11.43
N ARG A 238 -1.35 -5.68 -11.88
CA ARG A 238 -2.34 -4.57 -11.91
C ARG A 238 -3.46 -4.85 -12.92
N ASN A 239 -3.09 -5.43 -14.06
CA ASN A 239 -4.03 -5.94 -15.06
C ASN A 239 -3.82 -7.46 -15.18
N PRO A 240 -4.73 -8.29 -14.66
CA PRO A 240 -4.53 -9.73 -14.58
C PRO A 240 -4.50 -10.35 -15.99
N ASP A 241 -3.35 -10.93 -16.36
CA ASP A 241 -3.15 -11.63 -17.62
C ASP A 241 -2.12 -12.74 -17.45
N PHE A 242 -2.48 -13.96 -17.89
CA PHE A 242 -1.61 -15.13 -17.79
C PHE A 242 -0.35 -14.99 -18.64
N SER A 243 -0.45 -14.37 -19.82
CA SER A 243 0.71 -14.21 -20.70
C SER A 243 1.75 -13.26 -20.10
N THR A 244 1.28 -12.20 -19.44
CA THR A 244 2.11 -11.25 -18.69
C THR A 244 2.73 -11.90 -17.46
N ALA A 245 1.98 -12.73 -16.72
CA ALA A 245 2.51 -13.46 -15.56
C ALA A 245 3.70 -14.36 -15.93
N ILE A 246 3.56 -15.14 -17.01
CA ILE A 246 4.63 -16.02 -17.50
C ILE A 246 5.87 -15.21 -17.90
N ARG A 247 5.69 -14.13 -18.67
CA ARG A 247 6.80 -13.25 -19.08
C ARG A 247 7.55 -12.64 -17.91
N ILE A 248 6.86 -12.28 -16.84
CA ILE A 248 7.50 -11.77 -15.61
C ILE A 248 8.28 -12.89 -14.92
N ALA A 249 7.71 -14.09 -14.81
CA ALA A 249 8.40 -15.23 -14.21
C ALA A 249 9.68 -15.58 -14.98
N ASP A 250 9.61 -15.66 -16.31
CA ASP A 250 10.78 -15.92 -17.17
C ASP A 250 11.84 -14.83 -16.98
N ALA A 251 11.46 -13.55 -17.02
CA ALA A 251 12.39 -12.44 -16.83
C ALA A 251 13.08 -12.43 -15.46
N ILE A 252 12.40 -12.90 -14.40
CA ILE A 252 12.99 -13.03 -13.05
C ILE A 252 13.94 -14.23 -13.02
N ASN A 253 13.56 -15.36 -13.60
CA ASN A 253 14.38 -16.58 -13.64
C ASN A 253 15.64 -16.40 -14.50
N ASP A 254 15.58 -15.59 -15.56
CA ASP A 254 16.71 -15.27 -16.42
C ASP A 254 17.74 -14.33 -15.76
N TYR A 255 17.38 -13.64 -14.66
CA TYR A 255 18.28 -12.77 -13.91
C TYR A 255 19.20 -13.54 -12.92
N THR A 256 19.16 -14.87 -12.95
CA THR A 256 20.00 -15.75 -12.13
C THR A 256 21.37 -15.98 -12.78
#